data_AF-A0A418M4Z5-F1
#
_entry.id   AF-A0A418M4Z5-F1
#
_cell.length_a   1.000
_cell.length_b   1.000
_cell.length_c   1.000
_cell.angle_alpha   90.00
_cell.angle_beta   90.00
_cell.angle_gamma   90.00
#
_symmetry.space_group_name_H-M   'P 1'
#
loop_
_entity.id
_entity.type
_entity.pdbx_description
1 polymer ?
#
loop_
_entity_poly.entity_id
_entity_poly.type
_entity_poly.pdbx_seq_one_letter_code
_entity_poly.pdbx_strand_id
1 'polypeptide(L)'
;MKTVNRLIISCLLLATFTNCQKITPLSPKELDDKLENITRCQPPSIETNLIGTWRFEATYGAAENSVRYGTVTFDQQGRMIDPDHLFEAVARDHPVLKNEYKANVRKNLIGKEEDYVQIVSTTRYGTRTYYFLPVRNECNLINLVENGGTNKGSGIYLKRL
;
A
#
# COMPACT_ATOMS: atom_id res chain seq x y z
N MET A 1 -20.25 63.13 9.80
CA MET A 1 -20.05 61.74 10.26
C MET A 1 -19.47 60.91 9.12
N LYS A 2 -18.44 60.09 9.42
CA LYS A 2 -17.85 59.00 8.60
C LYS A 2 -16.81 59.34 7.51
N THR A 3 -15.52 59.46 7.88
CA THR A 3 -14.37 59.18 6.96
C THR A 3 -13.02 58.96 7.69
N VAL A 4 -12.96 58.32 8.87
CA VAL A 4 -11.66 58.12 9.58
C VAL A 4 -11.29 56.65 9.81
N ASN A 5 -12.15 55.69 9.45
CA ASN A 5 -12.01 54.31 9.95
C ASN A 5 -11.57 53.26 8.90
N ARG A 6 -10.73 53.63 7.92
CA ARG A 6 -10.18 52.67 6.94
C ARG A 6 -8.66 52.65 6.79
N LEU A 7 -7.94 53.68 7.27
CA LEU A 7 -6.48 53.73 7.11
C LEU A 7 -5.70 52.92 8.16
N ILE A 8 -6.27 52.65 9.34
CA ILE A 8 -5.55 51.95 10.41
C ILE A 8 -5.51 50.43 10.18
N ILE A 9 -6.51 49.87 9.50
CA ILE A 9 -6.62 48.42 9.27
C ILE A 9 -5.63 47.95 8.18
N SER A 10 -5.24 48.83 7.25
CA SER A 10 -4.30 48.50 6.17
C SER A 10 -2.83 48.44 6.60
N CYS A 11 -2.44 49.09 7.70
CA CYS A 11 -1.07 49.00 8.23
C CYS A 11 -0.83 47.77 9.12
N LEU A 12 -1.89 47.15 9.66
CA LEU A 12 -1.78 45.99 10.55
C LEU A 12 -1.62 44.64 9.83
N LEU A 13 -1.84 44.59 8.51
CA LEU A 13 -1.73 43.36 7.70
C LEU A 13 -0.38 43.15 7.02
N LEU A 14 0.55 44.10 7.13
CA LEU A 14 1.88 44.01 6.49
C LEU A 14 3.00 43.54 7.43
N ALA A 15 2.71 43.31 8.71
CA ALA A 15 3.71 42.92 9.71
C ALA A 15 3.92 41.39 9.87
N THR A 16 3.21 40.54 9.11
CA THR A 16 3.25 39.07 9.32
C THR A 16 4.08 38.29 8.29
N PHE A 17 4.88 38.93 7.43
CA PHE A 17 5.69 38.25 6.40
C PHE A 17 7.21 38.37 6.61
N THR A 18 7.69 38.42 7.85
CA THR A 18 9.13 38.25 8.12
C THR A 18 9.38 37.02 8.97
N ASN A 19 9.13 35.86 8.37
CA ASN A 19 9.86 34.66 8.76
C ASN A 19 10.28 33.91 7.50
N CYS A 20 11.13 34.55 6.69
CA CYS A 20 11.97 33.84 5.75
C CYS A 20 12.88 32.93 6.58
N GLN A 21 12.44 31.71 6.84
CA GLN A 21 13.34 30.64 7.25
C GLN A 21 14.41 30.56 6.16
N LYS A 22 15.62 30.95 6.55
CA LYS A 22 16.80 30.88 5.70
C LYS A 22 16.96 29.40 5.36
N ILE A 23 16.66 29.02 4.12
CA ILE A 23 16.92 27.67 3.62
C ILE A 23 18.44 27.58 3.53
N THR A 24 19.07 27.04 4.56
CA THR A 24 20.50 26.71 4.51
C THR A 24 20.62 25.47 3.63
N PRO A 25 21.26 25.55 2.45
CA PRO A 25 21.56 24.34 1.69
C PRO A 25 22.42 23.43 2.56
N LEU A 26 22.02 22.16 2.64
CA LEU A 26 22.81 21.14 3.35
C LEU A 26 24.20 21.09 2.73
N SER A 27 25.22 20.99 3.57
CA SER A 27 26.58 20.78 3.08
C SER A 27 26.66 19.45 2.32
N PRO A 28 27.56 19.30 1.34
CA PRO A 28 27.71 18.05 0.58
C PRO A 28 27.88 16.82 1.49
N LYS A 29 28.57 16.97 2.63
CA LYS A 29 28.75 15.90 3.60
C LYS A 29 27.46 15.52 4.34
N GLU A 30 26.62 16.48 4.69
CA GLU A 30 25.30 16.20 5.27
C GLU A 30 24.31 15.61 4.26
N LEU A 31 24.52 15.90 2.97
CA LEU A 31 23.77 15.27 1.87
C LEU A 31 24.20 13.81 1.71
N ASP A 32 25.51 13.54 1.73
CA ASP A 32 26.08 12.19 1.62
C ASP A 32 25.72 11.33 2.84
N ASP A 33 25.80 11.87 4.06
CA ASP A 33 25.39 11.17 5.30
C ASP A 33 23.88 10.86 5.30
N LYS A 34 23.06 11.72 4.69
CA LYS A 34 21.62 11.43 4.48
C LYS A 34 21.40 10.43 3.35
N LEU A 35 22.21 10.44 2.31
CA LEU A 35 22.14 9.52 1.17
C LEU A 35 22.58 8.10 1.56
N GLU A 36 23.57 7.97 2.45
CA GLU A 36 23.97 6.68 3.04
C GLU A 36 22.89 6.10 3.98
N ASN A 37 22.05 6.95 4.59
CA ASN A 37 20.89 6.48 5.36
C ASN A 37 19.68 6.13 4.47
N ILE A 38 19.66 6.59 3.22
CA ILE A 38 18.63 6.21 2.22
C ILE A 38 18.86 4.80 1.67
N THR A 39 20.09 4.26 1.73
CA THR A 39 20.41 2.93 1.19
C THR A 39 20.12 1.75 2.12
N ARG A 40 19.63 1.98 3.35
CA ARG A 40 19.21 0.89 4.27
C ARG A 40 17.78 1.10 4.76
N CYS A 41 16.83 1.05 3.84
CA CYS A 41 15.45 0.95 4.26
C CYS A 41 15.21 -0.40 4.95
N GLN A 42 15.01 -0.39 6.26
CA GLN A 42 14.54 -1.56 6.99
C GLN A 42 13.03 -1.66 6.80
N PRO A 43 12.51 -2.72 6.15
CA PRO A 43 11.08 -2.85 5.94
C PRO A 43 10.38 -3.02 7.29
N PRO A 44 9.26 -2.30 7.52
CA PRO A 44 8.46 -2.52 8.71
C PRO A 44 7.78 -3.91 8.63
N SER A 45 7.08 -4.31 9.71
CA SER A 45 6.26 -5.53 9.69
C SER A 45 5.28 -5.51 8.50
N ILE A 46 4.90 -6.69 8.00
CA ILE A 46 4.00 -6.78 6.83
C ILE A 46 2.66 -6.06 7.05
N GLU A 47 2.15 -6.06 8.28
CA GLU A 47 0.94 -5.33 8.69
C GLU A 47 1.05 -3.84 8.43
N THR A 48 2.17 -3.24 8.84
CA THR A 48 2.42 -1.81 8.61
C THR A 48 2.82 -1.55 7.16
N ASN A 49 3.62 -2.43 6.57
CA ASN A 49 4.15 -2.19 5.24
C ASN A 49 3.05 -2.21 4.18
N LEU A 50 2.09 -3.13 4.26
CA LEU A 50 0.99 -3.23 3.28
C LEU A 50 0.17 -1.95 3.13
N ILE A 51 0.04 -1.13 4.18
CA ILE A 51 -0.77 0.08 4.16
C ILE A 51 -0.27 1.06 3.08
N GLY A 52 -1.20 1.59 2.30
CA GLY A 52 -0.94 2.51 1.20
C GLY A 52 -1.36 1.96 -0.15
N THR A 53 -0.99 2.68 -1.21
CA THR A 53 -1.32 2.33 -2.59
C THR A 53 -0.14 1.67 -3.27
N TRP A 54 -0.42 0.59 -4.00
CA TRP A 54 0.57 -0.23 -4.67
C TRP A 54 0.18 -0.44 -6.13
N ARG A 55 1.17 -0.48 -7.02
CA ARG A 55 1.01 -1.13 -8.32
C ARG A 55 1.16 -2.62 -8.13
N PHE A 56 0.22 -3.40 -8.64
CA PHE A 56 0.35 -4.85 -8.62
C PHE A 56 0.72 -5.41 -10.00
N GLU A 57 1.42 -6.53 -9.96
CA GLU A 57 1.57 -7.49 -11.04
C GLU A 57 1.21 -8.86 -10.46
N ALA A 58 0.17 -9.50 -10.98
CA ALA A 58 -0.38 -10.72 -10.43
C ALA A 58 -0.50 -11.81 -11.48
N THR A 59 -0.07 -13.02 -11.14
CA THR A 59 -0.15 -14.18 -12.02
C THR A 59 -1.04 -15.23 -11.37
N TYR A 60 -2.02 -15.75 -12.11
CA TYR A 60 -2.95 -16.77 -11.63
C TYR A 60 -2.88 -18.04 -12.50
N GLY A 61 -2.80 -19.22 -11.88
CA GLY A 61 -2.91 -20.53 -12.55
C GLY A 61 -1.63 -21.07 -13.23
N ALA A 62 -1.75 -22.24 -13.85
CA ALA A 62 -0.68 -22.97 -14.56
C ALA A 62 -0.45 -22.46 -16.00
N ALA A 63 -1.44 -21.79 -16.59
CA ALA A 63 -1.33 -21.21 -17.91
C ALA A 63 -0.63 -19.86 -17.78
N GLU A 64 0.58 -19.75 -18.30
CA GLU A 64 1.52 -18.61 -18.22
C GLU A 64 1.00 -17.26 -18.77
N ASN A 65 -0.30 -17.16 -19.11
CA ASN A 65 -0.86 -16.05 -19.89
C ASN A 65 -1.92 -15.20 -19.18
N SER A 66 -2.14 -15.33 -17.86
CA SER A 66 -3.05 -14.43 -17.12
C SER A 66 -2.31 -13.55 -16.13
N VAL A 67 -1.32 -12.79 -16.65
CA VAL A 67 -0.72 -11.70 -15.87
C VAL A 67 -1.68 -10.52 -15.87
N ARG A 68 -1.97 -10.00 -14.68
CA ARG A 68 -2.79 -8.81 -14.45
C ARG A 68 -1.95 -7.71 -13.85
N TYR A 69 -2.26 -6.49 -14.24
CA TYR A 69 -1.64 -5.28 -13.72
C TYR A 69 -2.71 -4.32 -13.24
N GLY A 70 -2.37 -3.51 -12.26
CA GLY A 70 -3.29 -2.50 -11.76
C GLY A 70 -2.78 -1.88 -10.49
N THR A 71 -3.71 -1.35 -9.72
CA THR A 71 -3.49 -0.68 -8.45
C THR A 71 -4.37 -1.28 -7.37
N VAL A 72 -3.85 -1.31 -6.16
CA VAL A 72 -4.59 -1.73 -4.97
C VAL A 72 -4.20 -0.85 -3.80
N THR A 73 -5.17 -0.51 -2.96
CA THR A 73 -4.94 0.27 -1.74
C THR A 73 -5.36 -0.52 -0.52
N PHE A 74 -4.48 -0.57 0.47
CA PHE A 74 -4.76 -1.15 1.79
C PHE A 74 -4.83 -0.03 2.83
N ASP A 75 -5.88 -0.01 3.66
CA ASP A 75 -6.02 0.97 4.73
C ASP A 75 -5.85 0.38 6.13
N GLN A 76 -5.63 1.24 7.11
CA GLN A 76 -5.43 0.86 8.51
C GLN A 76 -6.65 0.16 9.14
N GLN A 77 -7.83 0.23 8.51
CA GLN A 77 -9.07 -0.37 9.01
C GLN A 77 -9.27 -1.79 8.46
N GLY A 78 -8.31 -2.32 7.70
CA GLY A 78 -8.41 -3.64 7.09
C GLY A 78 -9.29 -3.66 5.84
N ARG A 79 -9.57 -2.49 5.23
CA ARG A 79 -10.28 -2.43 3.94
C ARG A 79 -9.28 -2.42 2.79
N MET A 80 -9.71 -2.99 1.68
CA MET A 80 -8.94 -3.03 0.45
C MET A 80 -9.75 -2.43 -0.70
N ILE A 81 -9.18 -1.44 -1.38
CA ILE A 81 -9.75 -0.81 -2.57
C ILE A 81 -9.00 -1.37 -3.77
N ASP A 82 -9.73 -2.05 -4.65
CA ASP A 82 -9.19 -2.83 -5.77
C ASP A 82 -9.97 -2.48 -7.05
N PRO A 83 -9.69 -1.30 -7.66
CA PRO A 83 -10.41 -0.83 -8.85
C PRO A 83 -10.08 -1.67 -10.09
N ASP A 84 -8.92 -2.31 -10.12
CA ASP A 84 -8.43 -3.10 -11.24
C ASP A 84 -8.68 -4.61 -11.06
N HIS A 85 -9.53 -4.97 -10.10
CA HIS A 85 -10.09 -6.29 -9.94
C HIS A 85 -9.05 -7.41 -9.82
N LEU A 86 -8.00 -7.17 -9.01
CA LEU A 86 -6.95 -8.12 -8.65
C LEU A 86 -7.55 -9.50 -8.32
N PHE A 87 -8.60 -9.56 -7.49
CA PHE A 87 -9.17 -10.84 -7.02
C PHE A 87 -10.43 -11.32 -7.76
N GLU A 88 -10.87 -10.63 -8.82
CA GLU A 88 -12.11 -10.99 -9.53
C GLU A 88 -11.97 -12.25 -10.39
N ALA A 89 -10.77 -12.52 -10.95
CA ALA A 89 -10.51 -13.74 -11.73
C ALA A 89 -10.85 -15.02 -10.97
N VAL A 90 -10.69 -14.98 -9.64
CA VAL A 90 -10.90 -16.12 -8.78
C VAL A 90 -12.37 -16.24 -8.38
N ALA A 91 -13.15 -15.15 -8.40
CA ALA A 91 -14.52 -15.09 -7.89
C ALA A 91 -15.59 -15.75 -8.79
N ARG A 92 -15.27 -16.11 -10.06
CA ARG A 92 -16.21 -16.62 -11.08
C ARG A 92 -17.40 -15.67 -11.30
N ASP A 93 -17.29 -14.82 -12.33
CA ASP A 93 -18.36 -14.09 -13.03
C ASP A 93 -19.25 -13.12 -12.22
N HIS A 94 -18.88 -12.75 -10.98
CA HIS A 94 -19.69 -11.85 -10.16
C HIS A 94 -18.89 -10.67 -9.60
N PRO A 95 -19.43 -9.43 -9.70
CA PRO A 95 -18.77 -8.26 -9.16
C PRO A 95 -18.46 -8.40 -7.67
N VAL A 96 -17.23 -8.08 -7.31
CA VAL A 96 -16.82 -7.99 -5.91
C VAL A 96 -17.41 -6.72 -5.30
N LEU A 97 -18.15 -6.86 -4.21
CA LEU A 97 -18.81 -5.75 -3.52
C LEU A 97 -17.91 -5.12 -2.46
N LYS A 98 -17.07 -5.94 -1.82
CA LYS A 98 -16.21 -5.52 -0.72
C LYS A 98 -15.00 -6.45 -0.62
N ASN A 99 -13.84 -5.86 -0.43
CA ASN A 99 -12.63 -6.59 -0.06
C ASN A 99 -12.12 -6.10 1.29
N GLU A 100 -11.74 -7.05 2.14
CA GLU A 100 -11.09 -6.81 3.42
C GLU A 100 -9.80 -7.62 3.49
N TYR A 101 -8.87 -7.17 4.32
CA TYR A 101 -7.62 -7.87 4.55
C TYR A 101 -7.27 -7.92 6.03
N LYS A 102 -6.50 -8.94 6.39
CA LYS A 102 -5.82 -9.06 7.68
C LYS A 102 -4.41 -9.55 7.45
N ALA A 103 -3.44 -8.80 7.96
CA ALA A 103 -2.05 -9.24 8.00
C ALA A 103 -1.83 -10.17 9.21
N ASN A 104 -0.76 -10.96 9.17
CA ASN A 104 -0.31 -11.82 10.29
C ASN A 104 -1.36 -12.81 10.79
N VAL A 105 -2.18 -13.38 9.90
CA VAL A 105 -3.13 -14.43 10.28
C VAL A 105 -2.38 -15.75 10.40
N ARG A 106 -2.11 -16.18 11.63
CA ARG A 106 -1.45 -17.45 11.93
C ARG A 106 -2.32 -18.63 11.49
N LYS A 107 -1.82 -19.47 10.58
CA LYS A 107 -2.52 -20.68 10.11
C LYS A 107 -1.53 -21.83 9.89
N ASN A 108 -2.01 -23.05 10.14
CA ASN A 108 -1.36 -24.26 9.66
C ASN A 108 -1.99 -24.65 8.32
N LEU A 109 -1.31 -24.35 7.22
CA LEU A 109 -1.68 -24.79 5.87
C LEU A 109 -0.58 -25.72 5.36
N ILE A 110 -0.96 -26.90 4.85
CA ILE A 110 -0.01 -27.89 4.30
C ILE A 110 1.03 -28.35 5.35
N GLY A 111 0.61 -28.48 6.61
CA GLY A 111 1.44 -29.00 7.69
C GLY A 111 2.51 -28.04 8.22
N LYS A 112 2.51 -26.78 7.79
CA LYS A 112 3.39 -25.72 8.31
C LYS A 112 2.58 -24.57 8.86
N GLU A 113 2.98 -24.12 10.06
CA GLU A 113 2.38 -22.98 10.71
C GLU A 113 3.14 -21.70 10.34
N GLU A 114 2.48 -20.81 9.62
CA GLU A 114 3.04 -19.57 9.09
C GLU A 114 2.06 -18.41 9.27
N ASP A 115 2.55 -17.17 9.09
CA ASP A 115 1.76 -15.95 9.16
C ASP A 115 1.38 -15.49 7.76
N TYR A 116 0.07 -15.40 7.51
CA TYR A 116 -0.49 -15.11 6.20
C TYR A 116 -1.10 -13.72 6.12
N VAL A 117 -1.11 -13.18 4.90
CA VAL A 117 -2.04 -12.13 4.51
C VAL A 117 -3.34 -12.79 4.07
N GLN A 118 -4.39 -12.60 4.85
CA GLN A 118 -5.73 -13.06 4.53
C GLN A 118 -6.46 -11.98 3.74
N ILE A 119 -7.04 -12.33 2.60
CA ILE A 119 -7.96 -11.47 1.83
C ILE A 119 -9.35 -12.09 1.87
N VAL A 120 -10.36 -11.29 2.17
CA VAL A 120 -11.76 -11.69 2.24
C VAL A 120 -12.53 -10.88 1.20
N SER A 121 -13.00 -11.55 0.15
CA SER A 121 -13.79 -10.95 -0.92
C SER A 121 -15.25 -11.32 -0.76
N THR A 122 -16.13 -10.32 -0.70
CA THR A 122 -17.57 -10.50 -0.59
C THR A 122 -18.26 -10.18 -1.91
N THR A 123 -19.11 -11.08 -2.37
CA THR A 123 -19.97 -10.94 -3.55
C THR A 123 -21.43 -11.03 -3.11
N ARG A 124 -22.38 -10.85 -4.04
CA ARG A 124 -23.80 -11.07 -3.76
C ARG A 124 -24.17 -12.51 -3.36
N TYR A 125 -23.30 -13.49 -3.63
CA TYR A 125 -23.54 -14.91 -3.36
C TYR A 125 -22.80 -15.44 -2.14
N GLY A 126 -22.02 -14.60 -1.48
CA GLY A 126 -21.27 -14.96 -0.29
C GLY A 126 -19.82 -14.50 -0.35
N THR A 127 -19.05 -15.07 0.56
CA THR A 127 -17.69 -14.63 0.88
C THR A 127 -16.68 -15.69 0.51
N ARG A 128 -15.55 -15.27 -0.04
CA ARG A 128 -14.40 -16.11 -0.34
C ARG A 128 -13.16 -15.59 0.36
N THR A 129 -12.37 -16.50 0.90
CA THR A 129 -11.16 -16.18 1.65
C THR A 129 -9.94 -16.74 0.93
N TYR A 130 -8.93 -15.90 0.79
CA TYR A 130 -7.63 -16.24 0.22
C TYR A 130 -6.55 -16.06 1.28
N TYR A 131 -5.51 -16.90 1.23
CA TYR A 131 -4.36 -16.80 2.12
C TYR A 131 -3.10 -16.73 1.28
N PHE A 132 -2.34 -15.66 1.49
CA PHE A 132 -1.08 -15.42 0.82
C PHE A 132 0.07 -15.41 1.80
N LEU A 133 1.13 -16.13 1.46
CA LEU A 133 2.38 -16.11 2.20
C LEU A 133 3.22 -14.91 1.73
N PRO A 134 3.61 -13.98 2.61
CA PRO A 134 4.55 -12.91 2.26
C PRO A 134 5.97 -13.48 2.14
N VAL A 135 6.40 -13.79 0.92
CA VAL A 135 7.73 -14.36 0.65
C VAL A 135 8.82 -13.28 0.48
N ARG A 136 8.43 -12.02 0.28
CA ARG A 136 9.33 -10.86 0.25
C ARG A 136 8.61 -9.64 0.82
N ASN A 137 9.27 -8.92 1.71
CA ASN A 137 8.75 -7.72 2.36
C ASN A 137 9.85 -6.66 2.43
N GLU A 138 9.94 -5.83 1.42
CA GLU A 138 10.87 -4.69 1.30
C GLU A 138 10.07 -3.38 1.32
N CYS A 139 10.74 -2.25 1.57
CA CYS A 139 10.04 -0.98 1.75
C CYS A 139 9.21 -0.51 0.55
N ASN A 140 9.61 -0.90 -0.66
CA ASN A 140 8.96 -0.55 -1.92
C ASN A 140 8.51 -1.78 -2.71
N LEU A 141 8.67 -2.99 -2.18
CA LEU A 141 8.31 -4.23 -2.85
C LEU A 141 7.80 -5.28 -1.85
N ILE A 142 6.59 -5.77 -2.07
CA ILE A 142 6.05 -6.93 -1.35
C ILE A 142 5.74 -8.02 -2.38
N ASN A 143 6.08 -9.27 -2.07
CA ASN A 143 5.70 -10.42 -2.87
C ASN A 143 4.85 -11.38 -2.04
N LEU A 144 3.64 -11.64 -2.51
CA LEU A 144 2.64 -12.49 -1.88
C LEU A 144 2.40 -13.72 -2.76
N VAL A 145 2.52 -14.94 -2.21
CA VAL A 145 2.32 -16.18 -2.96
C VAL A 145 1.11 -16.93 -2.41
N GLU A 146 0.21 -17.39 -3.28
CA GLU A 146 -0.95 -18.17 -2.86
C GLU A 146 -0.51 -19.55 -2.36
N ASN A 147 -0.88 -19.91 -1.13
CA ASN A 147 -0.50 -21.21 -0.58
C ASN A 147 -1.46 -22.31 -1.08
N GLY A 148 -0.91 -23.43 -1.56
CA GLY A 148 -1.67 -24.58 -2.10
C GLY A 148 -1.73 -24.68 -3.63
N GLY A 149 -1.15 -23.73 -4.36
CA GLY A 149 -0.94 -23.87 -5.80
C GLY A 149 0.20 -24.85 -6.10
N THR A 150 -0.09 -25.97 -6.77
CA THR A 150 0.94 -26.83 -7.38
C THR A 150 1.75 -26.13 -8.46
N ASN A 151 1.31 -24.93 -8.87
CA ASN A 151 1.94 -24.11 -9.88
C ASN A 151 2.85 -23.08 -9.21
N LYS A 152 4.16 -23.27 -9.35
CA LYS A 152 5.23 -22.36 -8.88
C LYS A 152 5.18 -20.94 -9.50
N GLY A 153 4.08 -20.55 -10.14
CA GLY A 153 3.94 -19.31 -10.89
C GLY A 153 2.81 -18.38 -10.44
N SER A 154 2.02 -18.73 -9.41
CA SER A 154 0.94 -17.84 -8.94
C SER A 154 1.40 -16.96 -7.78
N GLY A 155 1.36 -15.64 -7.96
CA GLY A 155 1.83 -14.68 -6.98
C GLY A 155 1.43 -13.25 -7.33
N ILE A 156 1.55 -12.35 -6.36
CA ILE A 156 1.20 -10.94 -6.46
C ILE A 156 2.42 -10.12 -6.01
N TYR A 157 2.98 -9.36 -6.95
CA TYR A 157 4.05 -8.42 -6.71
C TYR A 157 3.45 -7.03 -6.53
N LEU A 158 3.65 -6.44 -5.37
CA LEU A 158 3.22 -5.08 -5.04
C LEU A 158 4.45 -4.16 -5.07
N LYS A 159 4.43 -3.15 -5.94
CA LYS A 159 5.46 -2.09 -6.04
C LYS A 159 4.87 -0.77 -5.57
N ARG A 160 5.53 -0.08 -4.63
CA ARG A 160 5.00 1.17 -4.06
C ARG A 160 4.95 2.26 -5.14
N LEU A 161 3.86 3.04 -5.14
CA LEU A 161 3.68 4.20 -6.02
C LEU A 161 4.50 5.40 -5.54
#